data_AF-A0A1H3KMG7-F1
#
_entry.id   AF-A0A1H3KMG7-F1
#
_cell.length_a   1.000
_cell.length_b   1.000
_cell.length_c   1.000
_cell.angle_alpha   90.00
_cell.angle_beta   90.00
_cell.angle_gamma   90.00
#
_symmetry.space_group_name_H-M   'P 1'
#
loop_
_entity.id
_entity.type
_entity.pdbx_description
1 polymer ?
#
loop_
_entity_poly.entity_id
_entity_poly.type
_entity_poly.pdbx_seq_one_letter_code
_entity_poly.pdbx_strand_id
1 'polypeptide(L)' 'MKYVKIEFEDESQYESLKKTKKHHGLTWKGMLLQAQKQLDSAPDTE' A
#
# COMPACT_ATOMS: atom_id res chain seq x y z
N MET A 1 8.67 -0.53 19.70
CA MET A 1 7.67 -0.46 18.60
C MET A 1 8.26 0.36 17.46
N LYS A 2 8.01 -0.01 16.20
CA LYS A 2 8.46 0.76 15.02
C LYS A 2 7.25 1.37 14.33
N TYR A 3 7.39 2.58 13.80
CA TYR A 3 6.33 3.31 13.12
C TYR A 3 6.79 3.70 11.71
N VAL A 4 5.82 3.79 10.80
CA VAL A 4 6.02 4.27 9.43
C VAL A 4 5.09 5.45 9.23
N LYS A 5 5.64 6.60 8.82
CA LYS A 5 4.89 7.76 8.37
C LYS A 5 4.97 7.79 6.84
N ILE A 6 3.84 7.94 6.19
CA ILE A 6 3.75 8.08 4.73
C ILE A 6 3.18 9.47 4.48
N GLU A 7 3.93 10.28 3.75
CA GLU A 7 3.50 11.59 3.29
C GLU A 7 3.13 11.46 1.82
N PHE A 8 2.02 12.11 1.45
CA PHE A 8 1.54 12.17 0.08
C PHE A 8 1.61 13.61 -0.38
N GLU A 9 2.25 13.85 -1.52
CA GLU A 9 2.34 15.18 -2.13
C GLU A 9 1.00 15.60 -2.75
N ASP A 10 0.18 14.63 -3.16
CA ASP A 10 -1.12 14.83 -3.78
C ASP A 10 -2.22 14.10 -3.00
N GLU A 11 -3.26 14.85 -2.61
CA GLU A 11 -4.44 14.34 -1.92
C GLU A 11 -5.18 13.28 -2.75
N SER A 12 -5.11 13.36 -4.09
CA SER A 12 -5.75 12.40 -4.98
C SER A 12 -5.18 10.98 -4.82
N GLN A 13 -3.86 10.87 -4.57
CA GLN A 13 -3.19 9.59 -4.33
C GLN A 13 -3.65 8.99 -3.01
N TYR A 14 -3.72 9.82 -1.96
CA TYR A 14 -4.21 9.39 -0.65
C TYR A 14 -5.65 8.88 -0.72
N GLU A 15 -6.54 9.64 -1.36
CA GLU A 15 -7.95 9.25 -1.50
C GLU A 15 -8.13 8.00 -2.38
N SER A 16 -7.32 7.83 -3.42
CA SER A 16 -7.29 6.61 -4.23
C SER A 16 -6.94 5.38 -3.39
N LEU A 17 -5.83 5.44 -2.62
CA LEU A 17 -5.43 4.33 -1.75
C LEU A 17 -6.44 4.06 -0.64
N LYS A 18 -7.04 5.11 -0.08
CA LYS A 18 -8.11 4.99 0.94
C LYS A 18 -9.35 4.29 0.38
N LYS A 19 -9.74 4.58 -0.87
CA LYS A 19 -10.84 3.87 -1.56
C LYS A 19 -10.50 2.40 -1.77
N THR A 20 -9.32 2.09 -2.28
CA THR A 20 -8.84 0.70 -2.48
C THR A 20 -8.83 -0.07 -1.15
N LYS A 21 -8.25 0.53 -0.10
CA LYS A 21 -8.25 -0.04 1.25
C LYS A 21 -9.66 -0.37 1.73
N LYS A 22 -10.61 0.56 1.58
CA LYS A 22 -12.01 0.35 2.00
C LYS A 22 -12.69 -0.73 1.17
N HIS A 23 -12.50 -0.73 -0.14
CA HIS A 23 -13.10 -1.68 -1.06
C HIS A 23 -12.71 -3.13 -0.74
N HIS A 24 -11.44 -3.35 -0.38
CA HIS A 24 -10.92 -4.68 -0.03
C HIS A 24 -10.97 -5.00 1.48
N GLY A 25 -11.55 -4.13 2.30
CA GLY A 25 -11.63 -4.35 3.76
C GLY A 25 -10.27 -4.40 4.46
N LEU A 26 -9.25 -3.71 3.93
CA LEU A 26 -7.88 -3.76 4.42
C LEU A 26 -7.59 -2.68 5.48
N THR A 27 -6.50 -2.89 6.22
CA THR A 27 -5.82 -1.81 6.95
C THR A 27 -4.67 -1.26 6.10
N TRP A 28 -4.13 -0.08 6.44
CA TRP A 28 -2.93 0.44 5.77
C TRP A 28 -1.75 -0.53 5.85
N LYS A 29 -1.53 -1.14 7.02
CA LYS A 29 -0.52 -2.20 7.21
C LYS A 29 -0.81 -3.40 6.30
N GLY A 30 -2.06 -3.85 6.24
CA GLY A 30 -2.46 -4.98 5.39
C GLY A 30 -2.19 -4.70 3.91
N MET A 31 -2.49 -3.48 3.46
CA MET A 31 -2.22 -3.04 2.09
C MET A 31 -0.71 -3.01 1.77
N LEU A 32 0.12 -2.50 2.68
CA LEU A 32 1.59 -2.51 2.50
C LEU A 32 2.16 -3.94 2.47
N LEU A 33 1.70 -4.83 3.34
CA LEU A 33 2.13 -6.23 3.34
C LEU A 33 1.71 -6.98 2.08
N GLN A 34 0.53 -6.67 1.53
CA GLN A 34 0.06 -7.24 0.27
C GLN A 34 0.92 -6.76 -0.90
N ALA A 35 1.24 -5.46 -0.95
CA ALA A 35 2.13 -4.89 -1.96
C ALA A 35 3.53 -5.49 -1.88
N GLN A 36 4.10 -5.65 -0.66
CA GLN A 36 5.39 -6.32 -0.47
C GLN A 36 5.38 -7.73 -1.07
N LYS A 37 4.38 -8.55 -0.75
CA LYS A 37 4.26 -9.90 -1.32
C LYS A 37 4.24 -9.90 -2.84
N GLN A 38 3.56 -8.93 -3.46
CA GLN A 38 3.48 -8.82 -4.91
C GLN A 38 4.84 -8.43 -5.53
N LEU A 39 5.57 -7.51 -4.88
CA LEU A 39 6.92 -7.14 -5.29
C LEU A 39 7.89 -8.32 -5.17
N ASP A 40 7.84 -9.06 -4.06
CA ASP A 40 8.68 -10.24 -3.83
C ASP A 40 8.28 -11.44 -4.73
N SER A 41 7.08 -11.43 -5.31
CA SER A 41 6.57 -12.49 -6.20
C SER A 41 6.71 -12.15 -7.69
N ALA A 42 7.07 -10.92 -8.03
CA ALA A 42 7.37 -10.58 -9.41
C ALA A 42 8.68 -11.28 -9.79
N PRO A 43 8.72 -12.13 -10.85
CA PRO A 43 9.99 -12.65 -11.33
C PRO A 43 10.81 -11.44 -11.79
N ASP A 44 12.06 -11.34 -11.29
CA ASP A 44 13.03 -10.36 -11.76
C ASP A 44 13.06 -10.41 -13.29
N THR A 45 12.44 -9.41 -13.92
CA THR A 45 12.56 -9.24 -15.36
C THR A 45 13.83 -8.42 -15.54
N GLU A 46 14.95 -9.14 -15.73
CA GLU A 46 16.22 -8.61 -16.28
C GLU A 46 16.01 -7.98 -17.66
#